data_AF-A0A9P5TVF3-F1
#
_entry.id   AF-A0A9P5TVF3-F1
#
_cell.length_a   1.000
_cell.length_b   1.000
_cell.length_c   1.000
_cell.angle_alpha   90.00
_cell.angle_beta   90.00
_cell.angle_gamma   90.00
#
_symmetry.space_group_name_H-M   'P 1'
#
loop_
_entity.id
_entity.type
_entity.pdbx_description
1 polymer ?
#
loop_
_entity_poly.entity_id
_entity_poly.type
_entity_poly.pdbx_seq_one_letter_code
_entity_poly.pdbx_strand_id
1 'polypeptide(L)'
;RRHQAYIIARLIPHGSTDGKAYYRCIGGVHHQWCYGSLPLRKADHFITLVKNNSVLIGEELKSIQGQFGRFGQEPEISPFPCPYLHFLLASAFNIDLD
;
A
#
# COMPACT_ATOMS: atom_id res chain seq x y z
N ARG A 1 17.91 13.13 -5.86
CA ARG A 1 17.73 12.20 -4.72
C ARG A 1 16.57 11.26 -5.05
N ARG A 2 16.65 9.99 -4.63
CA ARG A 2 15.64 8.97 -4.91
C ARG A 2 14.71 8.85 -3.70
N HIS A 3 13.41 8.75 -3.91
CA HIS A 3 12.44 8.55 -2.83
C HIS A 3 11.67 7.25 -3.06
N GLN A 4 11.35 6.59 -1.95
CA GLN A 4 10.54 5.38 -1.93
C GLN A 4 9.39 5.59 -0.93
N ALA A 5 8.20 5.19 -1.31
CA ALA A 5 7.06 5.12 -0.42
C ALA A 5 6.50 3.69 -0.46
N TYR A 6 6.12 3.18 0.70
CA TYR A 6 5.62 1.82 0.87
C TYR A 6 4.27 1.85 1.57
N ILE A 7 3.41 0.92 1.21
CA ILE A 7 2.12 0.70 1.85
C ILE A 7 2.27 -0.55 2.73
N ILE A 8 2.07 -0.36 4.03
CA ILE A 8 2.13 -1.43 5.02
C ILE A 8 0.74 -1.60 5.62
N ALA A 9 0.19 -2.81 5.53
CA ALA A 9 -1.13 -3.15 6.07
C ALA A 9 -1.04 -4.32 7.04
N ARG A 10 -2.06 -4.46 7.89
CA ARG A 10 -2.23 -5.61 8.77
C ARG A 10 -3.08 -6.66 8.07
N LEU A 11 -2.51 -7.84 7.83
CA LEU A 11 -3.17 -8.96 7.17
C LEU A 11 -3.14 -10.20 8.07
N ILE A 12 -4.25 -10.93 8.09
CA ILE A 12 -4.33 -12.27 8.65
C ILE A 12 -3.69 -13.23 7.64
N PRO A 13 -2.69 -14.03 8.04
CA PRO A 13 -2.07 -14.99 7.14
C PRO A 13 -3.02 -16.12 6.71
N HIS A 14 -2.71 -16.73 5.57
CA HIS A 14 -3.35 -17.96 5.14
C HIS A 14 -3.19 -19.07 6.20
N GLY A 15 -4.27 -19.80 6.46
CA GLY A 15 -4.28 -20.88 7.45
C GLY A 15 -4.19 -20.43 8.91
N SER A 16 -4.28 -19.12 9.22
CA SER A 16 -4.28 -18.64 10.61
C SER A 16 -5.51 -19.17 11.36
N THR A 17 -5.29 -19.86 12.47
CA THR A 17 -6.35 -20.41 13.34
C THR A 17 -6.72 -19.48 14.49
N ASP A 18 -5.84 -18.55 14.83
CA ASP A 18 -5.97 -17.58 15.93
C ASP A 18 -6.47 -16.20 15.48
N GLY A 19 -6.68 -16.00 14.16
CA GLY A 19 -7.07 -14.71 13.58
C GLY A 19 -6.04 -13.60 13.75
N LYS A 20 -4.79 -13.92 14.11
CA LYS A 20 -3.77 -12.92 14.41
C LYS A 20 -3.25 -12.26 13.13
N ALA A 21 -3.42 -10.94 13.05
CA ALA A 21 -2.93 -10.14 11.94
C ALA A 21 -1.47 -9.70 12.12
N TYR A 22 -0.71 -9.66 11.03
CA TYR A 22 0.69 -9.23 10.97
C TYR A 22 0.88 -8.11 9.95
N TYR A 23 1.89 -7.27 10.15
CA TYR A 23 2.24 -6.25 9.18
C TYR A 23 2.87 -6.86 7.93
N ARG A 24 2.42 -6.42 6.77
CA ARG A 24 2.98 -6.81 5.47
C ARG A 24 3.01 -5.63 4.51
N CYS A 25 4.08 -5.55 3.74
CA CYS A 25 4.17 -4.62 2.61
C CYS A 25 3.25 -5.12 1.49
N ILE A 26 2.35 -4.26 1.02
CA ILE A 26 1.35 -4.57 -0.01
C ILE A 26 1.48 -3.69 -1.26
N GLY A 27 2.53 -2.86 -1.30
CA GLY A 27 2.84 -2.03 -2.45
C GLY A 27 3.94 -1.02 -2.13
N GLY A 28 4.54 -0.47 -3.17
CA GLY A 28 5.46 0.64 -3.04
C GLY A 28 5.74 1.30 -4.38
N VAL A 29 6.17 2.56 -4.32
CA VAL A 29 6.57 3.34 -5.49
C VAL A 29 7.99 3.85 -5.29
N HIS A 30 8.74 3.89 -6.39
CA HIS A 30 10.06 4.50 -6.45
C HIS A 30 10.00 5.69 -7.40
N HIS A 31 10.17 6.90 -6.88
CA HIS A 31 10.11 8.12 -7.68
C HIS A 31 11.49 8.77 -7.75
N GLN A 32 11.94 9.03 -8.97
CA GLN A 32 13.09 9.88 -9.26
C GLN A 32 12.54 11.27 -9.56
N TRP A 33 13.23 12.36 -9.26
CA TRP A 33 12.71 13.73 -9.47
C TRP A 33 11.70 14.25 -8.44
N CYS A 34 11.88 13.88 -7.17
CA CYS A 34 11.17 14.50 -6.07
C CYS A 34 12.19 15.20 -5.15
N TYR A 35 12.04 16.51 -4.93
CA TYR A 35 13.04 17.36 -4.28
C TYR A 35 12.39 18.30 -3.27
N GLY A 36 13.20 18.83 -2.33
CA GLY A 36 12.71 19.78 -1.32
C GLY A 36 11.52 19.23 -0.54
N SER A 37 10.43 19.99 -0.49
CA SER A 37 9.18 19.62 0.19
C SER A 37 8.24 18.75 -0.66
N LEU A 38 8.56 18.46 -1.93
CA LEU A 38 7.68 17.68 -2.81
C LEU A 38 7.34 16.28 -2.26
N PRO A 39 8.26 15.52 -1.62
CA PRO A 39 7.90 14.21 -1.07
C PRO A 39 6.82 14.32 0.02
N LEU A 40 6.89 15.37 0.85
CA LEU A 40 5.91 15.62 1.90
C LEU A 40 4.56 16.04 1.31
N ARG A 41 4.54 16.92 0.29
CA ARG A 41 3.30 17.30 -0.42
C ARG A 41 2.64 16.09 -1.10
N LYS A 42 3.42 15.23 -1.75
CA LYS A 42 2.92 13.99 -2.37
C LYS A 42 2.38 13.01 -1.33
N ALA A 43 3.03 12.90 -0.17
CA ALA A 43 2.52 12.09 0.94
C ALA A 43 1.22 12.64 1.54
N ASP A 44 1.11 13.96 1.72
CA ASP A 44 -0.10 14.62 2.20
C ASP A 44 -1.28 14.43 1.23
N HIS A 45 -1.02 14.58 -0.07
CA HIS A 45 -2.00 14.28 -1.11
C HIS A 45 -2.42 12.80 -1.07
N PHE A 46 -1.48 11.86 -0.92
CA PHE A 46 -1.79 10.44 -0.76
C PHE A 46 -2.69 10.18 0.45
N ILE A 47 -2.43 10.81 1.60
CA ILE A 47 -3.27 10.70 2.80
C ILE A 47 -4.69 11.20 2.51
N THR A 48 -4.83 12.29 1.76
CA THR A 48 -6.14 12.81 1.34
C THR A 48 -6.89 11.81 0.44
N LEU A 49 -6.21 11.22 -0.54
CA LEU A 49 -6.78 10.16 -1.39
C LEU A 49 -7.23 8.95 -0.55
N VAL A 50 -6.44 8.53 0.43
CA VAL A 50 -6.79 7.40 1.31
C VAL A 50 -8.04 7.71 2.15
N LYS A 51 -8.14 8.92 2.70
CA LYS A 51 -9.32 9.34 3.47
C LYS A 51 -10.58 9.32 2.62
N ASN A 52 -10.52 9.91 1.42
CA ASN A 52 -11.67 10.03 0.52
C ASN A 52 -12.13 8.69 -0.07
N ASN A 53 -11.23 7.71 -0.16
CA ASN A 53 -11.53 6.40 -0.76
C ASN A 53 -11.51 5.25 0.27
N SER A 54 -11.63 5.57 1.55
CA SER A 54 -11.47 4.62 2.67
C SER A 54 -12.38 3.39 2.59
N VAL A 55 -13.59 3.52 2.04
CA VAL A 55 -14.53 2.40 1.86
C VAL A 55 -13.96 1.36 0.89
N LEU A 56 -13.59 1.79 -0.32
CA LEU A 56 -13.02 0.91 -1.36
C LEU A 56 -11.70 0.27 -0.90
N ILE A 57 -10.87 1.05 -0.21
CA ILE A 57 -9.62 0.55 0.38
C ILE A 57 -9.92 -0.51 1.43
N GLY A 58 -10.93 -0.31 2.26
CA GLY A 58 -11.37 -1.30 3.24
C GLY A 58 -11.86 -2.60 2.60
N GLU A 59 -12.61 -2.52 1.49
CA GLU A 59 -13.06 -3.69 0.74
C GLU A 59 -11.91 -4.43 0.08
N GLU A 60 -10.97 -3.70 -0.52
CA GLU A 60 -9.76 -4.28 -1.11
C GLU A 60 -8.88 -4.97 -0.05
N LEU A 61 -8.69 -4.35 1.11
CA LEU A 61 -7.93 -4.96 2.21
C LEU A 61 -8.62 -6.17 2.82
N LYS A 62 -9.96 -6.21 2.82
CA LYS A 62 -10.74 -7.37 3.27
C LYS A 62 -10.60 -8.53 2.29
N SER A 63 -10.60 -8.25 0.99
CA SER A 63 -10.54 -9.31 -0.03
C SER A 63 -9.26 -10.14 0.09
N ILE A 64 -8.14 -9.52 0.47
CA ILE A 64 -6.84 -10.19 0.61
C ILE A 64 -6.56 -10.81 1.99
N GLN A 65 -7.48 -10.72 2.95
CA GLN A 65 -7.30 -11.37 4.25
C GLN A 65 -7.27 -12.89 4.09
N GLY A 66 -6.32 -13.56 4.75
CA GLY A 66 -6.20 -15.03 4.71
C GLY A 66 -5.75 -15.61 3.36
N GLN A 67 -5.38 -14.77 2.38
CA GLN A 67 -4.95 -15.25 1.08
C GLN A 67 -3.46 -15.62 1.03
N PHE A 68 -2.62 -14.92 1.80
CA PHE A 68 -1.16 -15.03 1.71
C PHE A 68 -0.55 -15.49 3.02
N GLY A 69 0.54 -16.26 2.96
CA GLY A 69 1.29 -16.71 4.13
C GLY A 69 1.98 -15.54 4.87
N ARG A 70 2.96 -15.84 5.72
CA ARG A 70 3.91 -14.82 6.22
C ARG A 70 5.04 -14.59 5.23
N PHE A 71 5.93 -13.64 5.53
CA PHE A 71 7.13 -13.41 4.71
C PHE A 71 7.93 -14.72 4.60
N GLY A 72 8.26 -15.13 3.38
CA GLY A 72 8.94 -16.39 3.09
C GLY A 72 8.10 -17.66 3.30
N GLN A 73 6.76 -17.54 3.37
CA GLN A 73 5.84 -18.66 3.52
C GLN A 73 4.77 -18.63 2.42
N GLU A 74 4.33 -19.82 2.03
CA GLU A 74 3.23 -20.03 1.09
C GLU A 74 1.84 -19.74 1.72
N PRO A 75 0.86 -19.25 0.96
CA PRO A 75 1.00 -18.76 -0.42
C PRO A 75 1.78 -17.45 -0.48
N GLU A 76 2.69 -17.33 -1.45
CA GLU A 76 3.41 -16.08 -1.68
C GLU A 76 2.46 -14.90 -1.96
N ILE A 77 2.88 -13.69 -1.58
CA ILE A 77 2.09 -12.49 -1.85
C ILE A 77 2.18 -12.14 -3.34
N SER A 78 1.04 -11.86 -3.96
CA SER A 78 1.01 -11.26 -5.30
C SER A 78 1.87 -9.99 -5.33
N PRO A 79 2.57 -9.67 -6.44
CA PRO A 79 3.31 -8.41 -6.57
C PRO A 79 2.45 -7.16 -6.35
N PHE A 80 1.16 -7.24 -6.70
CA PHE A 80 0.19 -6.16 -6.55
C PHE A 80 -1.09 -6.71 -5.90
N PRO A 81 -1.08 -6.98 -4.59
CA PRO A 81 -2.23 -7.57 -3.89
C PRO A 81 -3.37 -6.55 -3.75
N CYS A 82 -3.07 -5.26 -3.76
CA CYS A 82 -4.03 -4.16 -3.68
C CYS A 82 -3.84 -3.19 -4.86
N PRO A 83 -4.33 -3.53 -6.07
CA PRO A 83 -4.15 -2.69 -7.25
C PRO A 83 -4.73 -1.28 -7.11
N TYR A 84 -5.85 -1.10 -6.43
CA TYR A 84 -6.48 0.21 -6.24
C TYR A 84 -5.68 1.09 -5.26
N LEU A 85 -5.24 0.53 -4.14
CA LEU A 85 -4.37 1.25 -3.20
C LEU A 85 -3.02 1.62 -3.83
N HIS A 86 -2.48 0.73 -4.68
CA HIS A 86 -1.29 1.01 -5.46
C HIS A 86 -1.53 2.13 -6.49
N PHE A 87 -2.67 2.12 -7.17
CA PHE A 87 -3.08 3.20 -8.07
C PHE A 87 -3.12 4.54 -7.34
N LEU A 88 -3.74 4.63 -6.17
CA LEU A 88 -3.78 5.88 -5.39
C LEU A 88 -2.38 6.38 -5.02
N LEU A 89 -1.47 5.48 -4.62
CA LEU A 89 -0.08 5.84 -4.33
C LEU A 89 0.64 6.35 -5.58
N ALA A 90 0.49 5.65 -6.71
CA ALA A 90 1.10 6.06 -7.97
C ALA A 90 0.54 7.41 -8.43
N SER A 91 -0.77 7.64 -8.34
CA SER A 91 -1.40 8.93 -8.67
C SER A 91 -0.86 10.05 -7.80
N ALA A 92 -0.79 9.86 -6.48
CA ALA A 92 -0.26 10.89 -5.58
C ALA A 92 1.21 11.23 -5.88
N PHE A 93 2.01 10.22 -6.26
CA PHE A 93 3.44 10.41 -6.48
C PHE A 93 3.81 10.81 -7.92
N ASN A 94 2.91 10.69 -8.89
CA ASN A 94 3.16 11.09 -10.29
C ASN A 94 2.45 12.39 -10.72
N ILE A 95 1.51 12.91 -9.94
CA ILE A 95 0.92 14.22 -10.22
C ILE A 95 1.97 15.31 -9.97
N ASP A 96 2.11 16.21 -10.94
CA ASP A 96 2.85 17.46 -10.79
C ASP A 96 2.03 18.41 -9.93
N LEU A 97 2.48 18.55 -8.68
CA LEU A 97 1.98 19.54 -7.73
C LEU A 97 2.86 20.78 -7.89
N ASP A 98 2.64 21.53 -8.97
CA ASP A 98 3.29 22.82 -9.22
C ASP A 98 2.93 23.85 -8.13
#